data_AF-A0A2N5S2W0-F1
#
_entry.id   AF-A0A2N5S2W0-F1
#
_cell.length_a   1.000
_cell.length_b   1.000
_cell.length_c   1.000
_cell.angle_alpha   90.00
_cell.angle_beta   90.00
_cell.angle_gamma   90.00
#
_symmetry.space_group_name_H-M   'P 1'
#
loop_
_entity.id
_entity.type
_entity.pdbx_description
1 polymer ?
#
loop_
_entity_poly.entity_id
_entity_poly.type
_entity_poly.pdbx_seq_one_letter_code
_entity_poly.pdbx_strand_id
1 'polypeptide(L)'
;MLESLSDKLDALSSTHFTPHQPTPTIKTINNLPSILLESSLPTATGAGTLLAPEELFSVRLTRELVTDTASLTYAQQPNLRTCIKKVRAKAGHVHPSSTPPAAGSSIRANQDPESEEGQPGCGVR
;
A
#
# COMPACT_ATOMS: atom_id res chain seq x y z
N MET A 1 -2.14 33.19 8.70
CA MET A 1 -1.31 34.42 8.84
C MET A 1 -0.14 34.38 7.87
N LEU A 2 0.66 33.31 7.81
CA LEU A 2 1.74 33.18 6.83
C LEU A 2 1.22 33.02 5.39
N GLU A 3 0.26 32.12 5.16
CA GLU A 3 -0.36 31.89 3.83
C GLU A 3 -0.88 33.19 3.20
N SER A 4 -1.69 33.93 3.95
CA SER A 4 -2.25 35.21 3.51
C SER A 4 -1.20 36.31 3.24
N LEU A 5 0.00 36.19 3.82
CA LEU A 5 1.09 37.13 3.57
C LEU A 5 1.90 36.69 2.34
N SER A 6 2.22 35.40 2.21
CA SER A 6 2.89 34.86 1.03
C SER A 6 2.08 35.08 -0.23
N ASP A 7 0.77 34.86 -0.20
CA ASP A 7 -0.13 35.08 -1.34
C ASP A 7 -0.09 36.54 -1.81
N LYS A 8 -0.07 37.49 -0.88
CA LYS A 8 -0.02 38.92 -1.19
C LYS A 8 1.33 39.35 -1.75
N LEU A 9 2.42 38.81 -1.20
CA LEU A 9 3.77 39.10 -1.69
C LEU A 9 4.01 38.47 -3.07
N ASP A 10 3.48 37.27 -3.32
CA ASP A 10 3.55 36.60 -4.61
C ASP A 10 2.76 37.36 -5.70
N ALA A 11 1.56 37.87 -5.36
CA ALA A 11 0.79 38.72 -6.27
C ALA A 11 1.51 40.02 -6.66
N LEU A 12 2.24 40.64 -5.71
CA LEU A 12 3.02 41.86 -5.97
C LEU A 12 4.34 41.58 -6.70
N SER A 13 4.88 40.36 -6.61
CA SER A 13 6.12 39.94 -7.28
C SER A 13 5.89 39.35 -8.68
N SER A 14 4.68 39.50 -9.25
CA SER A 14 4.29 38.91 -10.53
C SER A 14 4.37 37.37 -10.54
N THR A 15 3.97 36.73 -9.44
CA THR A 15 3.89 35.26 -9.30
C THR A 15 5.24 34.53 -9.37
N HIS A 16 6.32 35.20 -8.94
CA HIS A 16 7.69 34.65 -8.91
C HIS A 16 8.10 34.17 -7.51
N PHE A 17 7.27 33.36 -6.87
CA PHE A 17 7.57 32.76 -5.57
C PHE A 17 8.08 31.31 -5.68
N THR A 18 8.96 30.91 -4.76
CA THR A 18 9.41 29.53 -4.66
C THR A 18 8.26 28.68 -4.11
N PRO A 19 7.81 27.63 -4.82
CA PRO A 19 6.70 26.82 -4.35
C PRO A 19 6.99 26.25 -2.96
N HIS A 20 5.97 26.27 -2.10
CA HIS A 20 6.09 25.72 -0.75
C HIS A 20 6.52 24.25 -0.78
N GLN A 21 7.26 23.85 0.26
CA GLN A 21 7.68 22.47 0.41
C GLN A 21 6.46 21.53 0.35
N PRO A 22 6.53 20.40 -0.38
CA PRO A 22 5.42 19.47 -0.48
C PRO A 22 5.07 18.91 0.91
N THR A 23 3.92 19.32 1.43
CA THR A 23 3.35 18.78 2.66
C THR A 23 2.42 17.61 2.33
N PRO A 24 2.62 16.42 2.93
CA PRO A 24 1.77 15.27 2.64
C PRO A 24 0.35 15.55 3.14
N THR A 25 -0.59 15.65 2.20
CA THR A 25 -2.01 15.87 2.50
C THR A 25 -2.81 14.64 2.10
N ILE A 26 -3.47 14.00 3.07
CA ILE A 26 -4.34 12.84 2.83
C ILE A 26 -5.72 13.34 2.44
N LYS A 27 -6.22 12.92 1.28
CA LYS A 27 -7.57 13.21 0.79
C LYS A 27 -8.37 11.92 0.75
N THR A 28 -9.54 11.89 1.38
CA THR A 28 -10.48 10.77 1.30
C THR A 28 -11.45 11.00 0.15
N ILE A 29 -11.51 10.07 -0.80
CA ILE A 29 -12.39 10.12 -1.96
C ILE A 29 -13.38 8.95 -1.87
N ASN A 30 -14.66 9.24 -2.06
CA ASN A 30 -15.72 8.23 -2.05
C ASN A 30 -15.89 7.62 -3.45
N ASN A 31 -16.40 6.39 -3.53
CA ASN A 31 -16.77 5.76 -4.80
C ASN A 31 -18.00 6.44 -5.40
N LEU A 32 -17.78 7.58 -6.06
CA LEU A 32 -18.79 8.36 -6.74
C LEU A 32 -18.57 8.29 -8.26
N PRO A 33 -19.65 8.37 -9.06
CA PRO A 33 -19.51 8.60 -10.50
C PRO A 33 -18.87 9.97 -10.76
N SER A 34 -17.99 10.05 -11.76
CA SER A 34 -17.25 11.27 -12.10
C SER A 34 -18.17 12.45 -12.48
N ILE A 35 -19.36 12.14 -13.01
CA ILE A 35 -20.37 13.11 -13.45
C ILE A 35 -20.81 14.05 -12.31
N LEU A 36 -20.79 13.60 -11.05
CA LEU A 36 -21.18 14.45 -9.91
C LEU A 36 -20.20 15.60 -9.63
N LEU A 37 -18.93 15.46 -10.04
CA LEU A 37 -17.91 16.49 -9.90
C LEU A 37 -17.77 17.35 -11.16
N GLU A 38 -18.41 16.96 -12.26
CA GLU A 38 -18.37 17.70 -13.50
C GLU A 38 -19.22 18.97 -13.39
N SER A 39 -18.77 20.05 -14.04
CA SER A 39 -19.58 21.27 -14.17
C SER A 39 -20.86 20.97 -14.96
N SER A 40 -21.93 21.74 -14.74
CA SER A 40 -23.27 21.53 -15.33
C SER A 40 -23.39 21.77 -16.84
N LEU A 41 -22.33 21.51 -17.61
CA LEU A 41 -22.35 21.59 -19.06
C LEU A 41 -23.17 20.42 -19.63
N PRO A 42 -23.87 20.61 -20.76
CA PRO A 42 -24.88 19.67 -21.24
C PRO A 42 -24.34 18.33 -21.75
N THR A 43 -23.04 18.18 -21.93
CA THR A 43 -22.43 16.93 -22.40
C THR A 43 -21.50 16.40 -21.31
N ALA A 44 -21.89 15.28 -20.69
CA ALA A 44 -21.02 14.58 -19.75
C ALA A 44 -19.84 13.96 -20.50
N THR A 45 -18.62 14.18 -20.01
CA THR A 45 -17.39 13.70 -20.66
C THR A 45 -17.18 12.19 -20.53
N GLY A 46 -17.80 11.51 -19.55
CA GLY A 46 -17.72 10.05 -19.42
C GLY A 46 -18.47 9.48 -18.22
N ALA A 47 -18.71 8.16 -18.24
CA ALA A 47 -19.52 7.43 -17.24
C ALA A 47 -18.67 6.62 -16.23
N GLY A 48 -17.45 7.07 -15.92
CA GLY A 48 -16.54 6.37 -15.00
C GLY A 48 -16.81 6.64 -13.52
N THR A 49 -16.14 5.88 -12.65
CA THR A 49 -16.04 6.14 -11.21
C THR A 49 -14.74 6.86 -10.88
N LEU A 50 -14.69 7.60 -9.77
CA LEU A 50 -13.46 8.27 -9.32
C LEU A 50 -12.37 7.30 -8.89
N LEU A 51 -12.77 6.14 -8.36
CA LEU A 51 -11.83 5.12 -7.90
C LEU A 51 -11.54 4.12 -9.00
N ALA A 52 -10.26 3.76 -9.13
CA ALA A 52 -9.83 2.69 -10.02
C ALA A 52 -10.26 1.31 -9.46
N PRO A 53 -10.39 0.27 -10.31
CA PRO A 53 -10.75 -1.08 -9.84
C PRO A 53 -9.81 -1.62 -8.76
N GLU A 54 -8.52 -1.27 -8.81
CA GLU A 54 -7.52 -1.69 -7.81
C GLU A 54 -7.69 -1.00 -6.44
N GLU A 55 -8.29 0.18 -6.41
CA GLU A 55 -8.59 0.87 -5.14
C GLU A 55 -9.83 0.28 -4.47
N LEU A 56 -10.77 -0.24 -5.28
CA LEU A 56 -11.94 -0.98 -4.80
C LEU A 56 -11.56 -2.41 -4.40
N PHE A 57 -10.68 -3.04 -5.17
CA PHE A 57 -10.25 -4.43 -5.01
C PHE A 57 -8.73 -4.52 -5.13
N SER A 58 -8.05 -4.38 -3.99
CA SER A 58 -6.61 -4.63 -3.91
C SER A 58 -6.35 -5.98 -3.27
N VAL A 59 -5.57 -6.81 -3.94
CA VAL A 59 -5.03 -8.02 -3.32
C VAL A 59 -3.75 -7.63 -2.61
N ARG A 60 -3.74 -7.71 -1.27
CA ARG A 60 -2.64 -7.20 -0.46
C ARG A 60 -1.38 -8.05 -0.57
N LEU A 61 -1.55 -9.34 -0.82
CA LEU A 61 -0.45 -10.28 -0.95
C LEU A 61 -0.68 -11.16 -2.18
N THR A 62 0.33 -11.34 -3.03
CA THR A 62 0.26 -12.31 -4.14
C THR A 62 -0.07 -13.73 -3.67
N ARG A 63 0.19 -14.06 -2.40
CA ARG A 63 -0.24 -15.31 -1.76
C ARG A 63 -1.76 -15.44 -1.63
N GLU A 64 -2.48 -14.34 -1.45
CA GLU A 64 -3.94 -14.34 -1.33
C GLU A 64 -4.62 -14.73 -2.65
N LEU A 65 -3.96 -14.49 -3.79
CA LEU A 65 -4.39 -15.05 -5.08
C LEU A 65 -4.04 -16.53 -5.27
N VAL A 66 -3.06 -17.03 -4.52
CA VAL A 66 -2.66 -18.44 -4.53
C VAL A 66 -3.35 -19.12 -3.35
N THR A 67 -4.65 -19.33 -3.49
CA THR A 67 -5.46 -20.04 -2.50
C THR A 67 -5.02 -21.50 -2.38
N ASP A 68 -4.58 -22.09 -3.50
CA ASP A 68 -4.29 -23.52 -3.60
C ASP A 68 -2.80 -23.76 -3.73
N THR A 69 -2.08 -23.70 -2.61
CA THR A 69 -0.64 -24.02 -2.60
C THR A 69 -0.34 -25.46 -3.03
N ALA A 70 -1.34 -26.35 -2.93
CA ALA A 70 -1.25 -27.76 -3.31
C ALA A 70 -1.35 -27.99 -4.83
N SER A 71 -1.89 -27.06 -5.60
CA SER A 71 -2.00 -27.18 -7.07
C SER A 71 -0.75 -26.68 -7.81
N LEU A 72 0.23 -26.12 -7.09
CA LEU A 72 1.48 -25.63 -7.67
C LEU A 72 2.35 -26.78 -8.17
N THR A 73 2.84 -26.64 -9.40
CA THR A 73 3.82 -27.56 -9.98
C THR A 73 5.10 -27.57 -9.14
N TYR A 74 5.79 -28.71 -9.06
CA TYR A 74 7.04 -28.86 -8.32
C TYR A 74 8.09 -27.78 -8.63
N ALA A 75 8.21 -27.36 -9.91
CA ALA A 75 9.13 -26.28 -10.32
C ALA A 75 8.65 -24.86 -9.95
N GLN A 76 7.35 -24.64 -9.74
CA GLN A 76 6.79 -23.34 -9.36
C GLN A 76 7.01 -23.02 -7.87
N GLN A 77 7.04 -24.06 -7.00
CA GLN A 77 7.28 -23.90 -5.57
C GLN A 77 8.63 -23.24 -5.20
N PRO A 78 9.80 -23.67 -5.73
CA PRO A 78 11.08 -23.01 -5.42
C PRO A 78 11.16 -21.59 -6.01
N ASN A 79 10.54 -21.34 -7.16
CA ASN A 79 10.48 -20.00 -7.77
C ASN A 79 9.69 -19.03 -6.90
N LEU A 80 8.55 -19.45 -6.34
CA LEU A 80 7.77 -18.67 -5.38
C LEU A 80 8.60 -18.32 -4.14
N ARG A 81 9.31 -19.28 -3.56
CA ARG A 81 10.17 -19.06 -2.38
C ARG A 81 11.27 -18.05 -2.67
N THR A 82 11.93 -18.16 -3.82
CA THR A 82 12.98 -17.22 -4.25
C THR A 82 12.41 -15.82 -4.49
N CYS A 83 11.25 -15.72 -5.13
CA CYS A 83 10.55 -14.44 -5.34
C CYS A 83 10.22 -13.76 -4.00
N ILE A 84 9.64 -14.49 -3.04
CA ILE A 84 9.32 -13.97 -1.70
C ILE A 84 10.59 -13.48 -0.98
N LYS A 85 11.69 -14.23 -1.03
CA LYS A 85 12.97 -13.80 -0.43
C LYS A 85 13.49 -12.51 -1.06
N LYS A 86 13.40 -12.36 -2.39
CA LYS A 86 13.81 -11.14 -3.11
C LYS A 86 12.95 -9.93 -2.71
N VAL A 87 11.63 -10.09 -2.64
CA VAL A 87 10.71 -9.02 -2.21
C VAL A 87 11.01 -8.58 -0.78
N ARG A 88 11.23 -9.52 0.15
CA ARG A 88 11.59 -9.21 1.54
C ARG A 88 12.95 -8.52 1.66
N ALA A 89 13.95 -8.98 0.91
CA ALA A 89 15.27 -8.35 0.89
C ALA A 89 15.21 -6.91 0.33
N LYS A 90 14.35 -6.67 -0.67
CA LYS A 90 14.14 -5.33 -1.23
C LYS A 90 13.42 -4.41 -0.25
N ALA A 91 12.43 -4.92 0.49
CA ALA A 91 11.71 -4.16 1.51
C ALA A 91 12.62 -3.74 2.69
N GLY A 92 13.58 -4.58 3.07
CA GLY A 92 14.53 -4.28 4.15
C GLY A 92 15.61 -3.25 3.81
N HIS A 93 15.79 -2.88 2.54
CA HIS A 93 16.79 -1.90 2.09
C HIS A 93 16.24 -0.47 1.93
N VAL A 94 14.99 -0.22 2.35
CA VAL A 94 14.43 1.14 2.34
C VAL A 94 15.04 1.92 3.51
N HIS A 95 15.87 2.91 3.19
CA HIS A 95 16.45 3.85 4.16
C HIS A 95 15.34 4.52 5.00
N PRO A 96 15.51 4.67 6.32
CA PRO A 96 14.53 5.35 7.15
C PRO A 96 14.64 6.86 6.96
N SER A 97 13.96 7.43 5.96
CA SER A 97 13.70 8.87 5.91
C SER A 97 12.40 9.17 6.68
N SER A 98 12.58 9.59 7.94
CA SER A 98 11.64 10.34 8.78
C SER A 98 10.17 9.90 8.80
N THR A 99 9.82 8.98 9.69
CA THR A 99 8.47 8.91 10.28
C THR A 99 8.60 8.34 11.69
N PRO A 100 8.16 9.05 12.75
CA PRO A 100 8.19 8.49 14.10
C PRO A 100 7.15 7.37 14.24
N PRO A 101 7.47 6.24 14.89
CA PRO A 101 6.51 5.18 15.14
C PRO A 101 5.46 5.66 16.14
N ALA A 102 4.21 5.77 15.69
CA ALA A 102 3.07 5.97 16.57
C ALA A 102 2.92 4.76 17.50
N ALA A 103 2.72 5.07 18.77
CA ALA A 103 2.66 4.16 19.90
C ALA A 103 1.53 3.13 19.82
N GLY A 104 1.78 1.96 20.41
CA GLY A 104 0.77 1.14 21.08
C GLY A 104 0.14 0.02 20.25
N SER A 105 0.61 -1.22 20.45
CA SER A 105 -0.16 -2.17 21.26
C SER A 105 0.69 -3.42 21.50
N SER A 106 1.08 -3.58 22.76
CA SER A 106 1.65 -4.79 23.32
C SER A 106 0.52 -5.77 23.62
N ILE A 107 0.48 -6.92 22.93
CA ILE A 107 -0.07 -8.16 23.50
C ILE A 107 0.85 -9.30 23.12
N ARG A 108 1.76 -9.63 24.04
CA ARG A 108 2.29 -11.00 24.20
C ARG A 108 1.31 -11.77 25.09
N ALA A 109 0.89 -12.93 24.63
CA ALA A 109 0.39 -14.04 25.44
C ALA A 109 0.91 -15.31 24.73
N ASN A 110 1.87 -16.04 25.31
CA ASN A 110 1.66 -17.20 26.20
C ASN A 110 0.79 -18.26 25.51
N GLN A 111 1.09 -19.56 25.42
CA GLN A 111 2.12 -20.44 25.96
C GLN A 111 1.95 -21.76 25.18
N ASP A 112 3.04 -22.43 24.83
CA ASP A 112 3.00 -23.85 24.44
C ASP A 112 2.63 -24.69 25.67
N PRO A 113 1.82 -25.76 25.50
CA PRO A 113 2.33 -27.06 25.94
C PRO A 113 2.00 -28.20 24.97
N GLU A 114 3.02 -29.03 24.75
CA GLU A 114 3.02 -30.48 24.55
C GLU A 114 1.89 -31.14 23.74
N SER A 115 2.28 -31.76 22.61
CA SER A 115 1.79 -33.08 22.23
C SER A 115 2.85 -33.81 21.40
N GLU A 116 3.43 -34.79 22.07
CA GLU A 116 4.07 -35.98 21.52
C GLU A 116 3.26 -36.59 20.36
N GLU A 117 3.92 -36.93 19.25
CA GLU A 117 3.98 -38.30 18.69
C GLU A 117 4.53 -38.29 17.26
N GLY A 118 5.46 -39.20 17.01
CA GLY A 118 5.56 -39.88 15.72
C GLY A 118 6.53 -39.31 14.68
N GLN A 119 7.83 -39.59 14.88
CA GLN A 119 8.71 -39.82 13.72
C GLN A 119 8.17 -41.02 12.92
N PRO A 120 8.35 -41.01 11.59
CA PRO A 120 9.28 -42.00 11.08
C PRO A 120 10.32 -41.36 10.16
N GLY A 121 11.58 -41.61 10.50
CA GLY A 121 12.69 -41.36 9.60
C GLY A 121 12.67 -42.31 8.42
N CYS A 122 13.06 -41.80 7.25
CA CYS A 122 13.71 -42.59 6.23
C CYS A 122 14.76 -41.69 5.56
N GLY A 123 16.02 -41.94 5.89
CA GLY A 123 17.14 -41.42 5.13
C GLY A 123 17.32 -42.17 3.82
N VAL A 124 17.92 -41.52 2.84
CA VAL A 124 18.72 -42.19 1.81
C VAL A 124 19.95 -41.33 1.53
N ARG A 125 21.05 -42.06 1.43
CA ARG A 125 22.47 -41.75 1.26
C ARG A 125 22.83 -40.63 0.30
#